data_AF-A0A0L7R4E8-F1
#
_entry.id   AF-A0A0L7R4E8-F1
#
_cell.length_a   1.000
_cell.length_b   1.000
_cell.length_c   1.000
_cell.angle_alpha   90.00
_cell.angle_beta   90.00
_cell.angle_gamma   90.00
#
_symmetry.space_group_name_H-M   'P 1'
#
loop_
_entity.id
_entity.type
_entity.pdbx_description
1 polymer ?
#
loop_
_entity_poly.entity_id
_entity_poly.type
_entity_poly.pdbx_seq_one_letter_code
_entity_poly.pdbx_strand_id
1 'polypeptide(L)'
;MKSYIARHILCPDILLLDEPFSNLDILFKCRIRQHILSLFRSKNISVLMVTHDPQEALKVADFIYVMKNGKIIQSGVSSDIYHRPKDDTLAKFFSELSSTL
;
A
#
# COMPACT_ATOMS: atom_id res chain seq x y z
N MET A 1 1.36 -16.27 -5.26
CA MET A 1 2.83 -16.34 -5.39
C MET A 1 3.43 -16.10 -4.02
N LYS A 2 3.66 -17.14 -3.21
CA LYS A 2 4.21 -16.98 -1.85
C LYS A 2 5.73 -17.04 -1.93
N SER A 3 6.37 -15.89 -2.05
CA SER A 3 7.83 -15.78 -1.97
C SER A 3 8.21 -15.18 -0.63
N TYR A 4 8.35 -16.03 0.38
CA TYR A 4 9.10 -15.68 1.59
C TYR A 4 10.58 -15.93 1.28
N ILE A 5 11.37 -14.86 1.16
CA ILE A 5 12.83 -14.96 1.24
C ILE A 5 13.23 -14.25 2.54
N ALA A 6 13.19 -14.98 3.64
CA ALA A 6 13.79 -14.57 4.89
C ALA A 6 14.67 -15.71 5.39
N ARG A 7 15.89 -15.79 4.88
CA ARG A 7 16.88 -16.72 5.46
C ARG A 7 18.35 -16.28 5.39
N HIS A 8 18.69 -15.03 5.08
CA HIS A 8 20.09 -14.55 5.20
C HIS A 8 20.28 -13.05 5.52
N ILE A 9 19.23 -12.27 5.74
CA ILE A 9 19.30 -10.80 5.74
C ILE A 9 18.74 -10.25 7.05
N LEU A 10 19.60 -9.88 8.00
CA LEU A 10 19.16 -9.30 9.28
C LEU A 10 18.68 -7.84 9.15
N CYS A 11 19.05 -7.14 8.07
CA CYS A 11 18.62 -5.78 7.73
C CYS A 11 18.59 -5.58 6.20
N PRO A 12 17.46 -5.81 5.51
CA PRO A 12 17.36 -5.54 4.08
C PRO A 12 17.25 -4.04 3.81
N ASP A 13 17.90 -3.52 2.77
CA ASP A 13 17.71 -2.12 2.34
C ASP A 13 16.33 -1.89 1.71
N ILE A 14 15.75 -2.94 1.12
CA ILE A 14 14.45 -2.92 0.45
C ILE A 14 13.63 -4.15 0.86
N LEU A 15 12.36 -3.94 1.21
CA LEU A 15 11.39 -4.98 1.50
C LEU A 15 10.28 -4.99 0.44
N LEU A 16 10.03 -6.17 -0.14
CA LEU A 16 8.93 -6.39 -1.07
C LEU A 16 7.81 -7.15 -0.35
N LEU A 17 6.63 -6.55 -0.28
CA LEU A 17 5.48 -7.11 0.43
C LEU A 17 4.30 -7.28 -0.53
N ASP A 18 3.85 -8.52 -0.72
CA ASP A 18 2.66 -8.84 -1.49
C ASP A 18 1.50 -9.15 -0.55
N GLU A 19 0.52 -8.25 -0.48
CA GLU A 19 -0.64 -8.31 0.42
C GLU A 19 -0.32 -8.67 1.88
N PRO A 20 0.63 -7.98 2.54
CA PRO A 20 1.17 -8.39 3.84
C PRO A 20 0.14 -8.41 4.98
N PHE A 21 -0.96 -7.68 4.85
CA PHE A 21 -1.98 -7.51 5.88
C PHE A 21 -3.35 -8.08 5.48
N SER A 22 -3.49 -8.73 4.31
CA SER A 22 -4.80 -9.18 3.81
C SER A 22 -5.46 -10.21 4.74
N ASN A 23 -4.67 -11.12 5.32
CA ASN A 23 -5.14 -12.22 6.19
C ASN A 23 -5.33 -11.87 7.67
N LEU A 24 -5.15 -10.60 8.07
CA LEU A 24 -5.37 -10.18 9.46
C LEU A 24 -6.83 -9.75 9.68
N ASP A 25 -7.33 -9.90 10.91
CA ASP A 25 -8.62 -9.34 11.31
C ASP A 25 -8.57 -7.79 11.24
N ILE A 26 -9.66 -7.15 10.80
CA ILE A 26 -9.80 -5.68 10.65
C ILE A 26 -9.34 -4.93 11.91
N LEU A 27 -9.70 -5.40 13.10
CA LEU A 27 -9.30 -4.75 14.36
C LEU A 27 -7.80 -4.84 14.61
N PHE A 28 -7.17 -5.94 14.21
CA PHE A 28 -5.74 -6.15 14.34
C PHE A 28 -4.94 -5.48 13.23
N LYS A 29 -5.49 -5.36 12.01
CA LYS A 29 -4.86 -4.70 10.85
C LYS A 29 -4.38 -3.31 11.20
N CYS A 30 -5.22 -2.46 11.81
CA CYS A 30 -4.85 -1.07 12.11
C CYS A 30 -3.64 -0.97 13.04
N ARG A 31 -3.63 -1.72 14.15
CA ARG A 31 -2.58 -1.65 15.17
C ARG A 31 -1.27 -2.26 14.68
N ILE A 32 -1.32 -3.45 14.07
CA ILE A 32 -0.11 -4.15 13.62
C ILE A 32 0.54 -3.41 12.44
N ARG A 33 -0.27 -2.90 11.50
CA ARG A 33 0.23 -2.18 10.34
C ARG A 33 1.01 -0.92 10.73
N GLN A 34 0.45 -0.08 11.60
CA GLN A 34 1.14 1.12 12.08
C GLN A 34 2.46 0.79 12.77
N HIS A 35 2.47 -0.26 13.61
CA HIS A 35 3.67 -0.67 14.32
C HIS A 35 4.75 -1.21 13.37
N ILE A 36 4.39 -2.09 12.43
CA ILE A 36 5.35 -2.66 11.48
C ILE A 36 5.97 -1.58 10.58
N LEU A 37 5.13 -0.67 10.07
CA LEU A 37 5.60 0.40 9.19
C LEU A 37 6.48 1.42 9.91
N SER A 38 6.18 1.76 11.17
CA SER A 38 7.04 2.64 11.97
C SER A 38 8.40 1.99 12.24
N LEU A 39 8.43 0.67 12.39
CA LEU A 39 9.65 -0.12 12.56
C LEU A 39 10.51 -0.14 11.29
N PHE A 40 9.89 -0.26 10.11
CA PHE A 40 10.62 -0.15 8.84
C PHE A 40 11.20 1.25 8.62
N ARG A 41 10.41 2.29 8.92
CA ARG A 41 10.86 3.69 8.85
C ARG A 41 12.02 3.97 9.80
N SER A 42 11.97 3.49 11.04
CA SER A 42 13.06 3.72 12.02
C SER A 42 14.35 3.00 11.66
N LYS A 43 14.27 1.92 10.88
CA LYS A 43 15.43 1.20 10.34
C LYS A 43 15.88 1.69 8.96
N ASN A 44 15.26 2.76 8.43
CA ASN A 44 15.53 3.30 7.11
C ASN A 44 15.39 2.28 5.97
N ILE A 45 14.44 1.35 6.11
CA ILE A 45 14.16 0.30 5.13
C ILE A 45 13.16 0.85 4.12
N SER A 46 13.50 0.79 2.83
CA SER A 46 12.56 1.11 1.76
C SER A 46 11.54 -0.03 1.60
N VAL A 47 10.27 0.29 1.41
CA VAL A 47 9.22 -0.73 1.30
C VAL A 47 8.44 -0.54 0.01
N LEU A 48 8.37 -1.59 -0.80
CA LEU A 48 7.44 -1.70 -1.92
C LEU A 48 6.34 -2.68 -1.52
N MET A 49 5.12 -2.17 -1.42
CA MET A 49 3.95 -2.97 -1.03
C MET A 49 2.95 -3.02 -2.17
N VAL A 50 2.44 -4.21 -2.44
CA VAL A 50 1.32 -4.46 -3.37
C VAL A 50 0.09 -4.79 -2.54
N THR A 51 -1.02 -4.13 -2.85
CA THR A 51 -2.32 -4.37 -2.21
C THR A 51 -3.45 -4.11 -3.21
N HIS A 52 -4.55 -4.84 -3.06
CA HIS A 52 -5.79 -4.57 -3.78
C HIS A 52 -6.73 -3.64 -2.99
N ASP A 53 -6.38 -3.27 -1.75
CA ASP A 53 -7.16 -2.34 -0.92
C ASP A 53 -6.61 -0.90 -1.09
N PRO A 54 -7.35 0.00 -1.74
CA PRO A 54 -6.87 1.37 -1.95
C PRO A 54 -6.89 2.19 -0.65
N GLN A 55 -7.77 1.88 0.32
CA GLN A 55 -7.74 2.56 1.62
C GLN A 55 -6.47 2.20 2.38
N GLU A 56 -6.00 0.96 2.24
CA GLU A 56 -4.72 0.56 2.79
C GLU A 56 -3.59 1.37 2.17
N ALA A 57 -3.50 1.39 0.84
CA ALA A 57 -2.48 2.13 0.11
C ALA A 57 -2.45 3.61 0.51
N LEU A 58 -3.62 4.27 0.53
CA LEU A 58 -3.74 5.69 0.88
C LEU A 58 -3.29 6.01 2.31
N LYS A 59 -3.51 5.08 3.26
CA LYS A 59 -3.17 5.28 4.68
C LYS A 59 -1.68 5.10 4.98
N VAL A 60 -0.93 4.37 4.15
CA VAL A 60 0.43 3.93 4.51
C VAL A 60 1.53 4.31 3.53
N ALA A 61 1.18 4.48 2.26
CA ALA A 61 2.16 4.74 1.23
C ALA A 61 2.49 6.23 1.17
N ASP A 62 3.78 6.54 1.06
CA ASP A 62 4.22 7.91 0.75
C ASP A 62 3.97 8.23 -0.73
N PHE A 63 4.13 7.23 -1.60
CA PHE A 63 3.91 7.30 -3.05
C PHE A 63 3.18 6.04 -3.55
N ILE A 64 2.25 6.19 -4.47
CA ILE A 64 1.40 5.09 -4.97
C ILE A 64 1.49 5.04 -6.49
N TYR A 65 1.49 3.81 -7.01
CA TYR A 65 1.26 3.51 -8.42
C TYR A 65 -0.07 2.78 -8.53
N VAL A 66 -1.04 3.37 -9.23
CA VAL A 66 -2.31 2.72 -9.56
C VAL A 66 -2.15 1.98 -10.86
N MET A 67 -2.45 0.68 -10.86
CA MET A 67 -2.32 -0.18 -12.03
C MET A 67 -3.67 -0.75 -12.46
N LYS A 68 -3.87 -0.84 -13.78
CA LYS A 68 -5.01 -1.52 -14.41
C LYS A 68 -4.54 -2.24 -15.66
N ASN A 69 -4.92 -3.50 -15.82
CA ASN A 69 -4.54 -4.35 -16.97
C ASN A 69 -3.03 -4.33 -17.27
N GLY A 70 -2.21 -4.43 -16.22
CA GLY A 70 -0.75 -4.42 -16.33
C GLY A 70 -0.11 -3.07 -16.67
N LYS A 71 -0.88 -1.98 -16.73
CA LYS A 71 -0.38 -0.62 -17.00
C LYS A 71 -0.56 0.28 -15.80
N ILE A 72 0.44 1.10 -15.51
CA ILE A 72 0.32 2.20 -14.55
C ILE A 72 -0.57 3.27 -15.19
N ILE A 73 -1.73 3.52 -14.57
CA ILE A 73 -2.69 4.52 -15.04
C ILE A 73 -2.52 5.86 -14.33
N GLN A 74 -2.07 5.85 -13.08
CA GLN A 74 -1.76 7.04 -12.28
C GLN A 74 -0.63 6.74 -11.29
N SER A 75 0.18 7.74 -10.97
CA SER A 75 1.23 7.64 -9.96
C SER A 75 1.48 8.99 -9.31
N GLY A 76 1.80 9.01 -8.03
CA GLY A 76 2.01 10.25 -7.29
C GLY A 76 2.05 10.03 -5.78
N VAL A 77 2.27 11.11 -5.04
CA VAL A 77 2.11 11.10 -3.58
C VAL A 77 0.67 10.74 -3.21
N SER A 78 0.50 10.03 -2.09
CA SER A 78 -0.81 9.49 -1.68
C SER A 78 -1.94 10.54 -1.69
N SER A 79 -1.65 11.77 -1.28
CA SER A 79 -2.63 12.87 -1.30
C SER A 79 -3.14 13.20 -2.69
N ASP A 80 -2.26 13.24 -3.69
CA ASP A 80 -2.61 13.61 -5.07
C ASP A 80 -3.39 12.50 -5.77
N ILE A 81 -3.13 11.25 -5.41
CA ILE A 81 -3.84 10.10 -5.95
C ILE A 81 -5.35 10.20 -5.69
N TYR A 82 -5.72 10.59 -4.47
CA TYR A 82 -7.11 10.72 -4.07
C TYR A 82 -7.73 12.08 -4.49
N HIS A 83 -7.02 13.19 -4.27
CA HIS A 83 -7.60 14.53 -4.49
C HIS A 83 -7.50 15.03 -5.93
N ARG A 84 -6.63 14.44 -6.75
CA ARG A 84 -6.39 14.82 -8.15
C ARG A 84 -6.35 13.59 -9.04
N PRO A 85 -7.47 12.83 -9.13
CA PRO A 85 -7.54 11.68 -10.02
C PRO A 85 -7.31 12.11 -11.47
N LYS A 86 -6.57 11.30 -12.23
CA LYS A 86 -6.17 11.64 -13.61
C LYS A 86 -7.35 11.67 -14.59
N ASP A 87 -8.38 10.88 -14.32
CA ASP A 87 -9.58 10.78 -15.15
C ASP A 87 -10.82 10.41 -14.31
N ASP A 88 -12.00 10.51 -14.92
CA ASP A 88 -13.29 10.19 -14.30
C ASP A 88 -13.41 8.74 -13.83
N THR A 89 -12.68 7.80 -14.46
CA THR A 89 -12.72 6.39 -14.07
C THR A 89 -12.02 6.19 -12.73
N LEU A 90 -10.85 6.81 -12.56
CA LEU A 90 -10.13 6.86 -11.30
C LEU A 90 -10.93 7.63 -10.23
N ALA A 91 -11.55 8.75 -10.59
CA ALA A 91 -12.39 9.51 -9.67
C ALA A 91 -13.57 8.66 -9.13
N LYS A 92 -14.26 7.92 -10.01
CA LYS A 92 -15.34 7.00 -9.61
C LYS A 92 -14.86 5.87 -8.72
N PHE A 93 -13.72 5.26 -9.07
CA PHE A 93 -13.10 4.22 -8.25
C PHE A 93 -12.83 4.69 -6.82
N PHE A 94 -12.30 5.91 -6.64
CA PHE A 94 -12.08 6.47 -5.31
C PHE A 94 -13.38 6.95 -4.63
N SER A 95 -14.37 7.42 -5.39
CA SER A 95 -15.69 7.81 -4.86
C SER A 95 -16.44 6.64 -4.23
N GLU A 96 -16.36 5.44 -4.83
CA GLU A 96 -16.98 4.24 -4.28
C GLU A 96 -16.40 3.85 -2.91
N LEU A 97 -15.12 4.14 -2.67
CA LEU A 97 -14.47 3.91 -1.37
C LEU A 97 -15.00 4.84 -0.28
N SER A 98 -15.39 6.07 -0.63
CA SER A 98 -15.93 7.06 0.32
C SER A 98 -17.36 6.73 0.76
N SER A 99 -18.10 5.95 -0.03
CA SER A 99 -19.48 5.53 0.26
C SER A 99 -19.58 4.40 1.30
N THR A 100 -18.46 3.91 1.82
CA THR A 100 -18.40 2.84 2.84
C THR A 100 -17.94 3.37 4.21
N LEU A 101 -17.96 4.70 4.40
CA LEU A 101 -17.84 5.38 5.68
C LEU A 101 -19.23 5.68 6.24
#